data_AF-A0A917IPW6-F1
#
_entry.id   AF-A0A917IPW6-F1
#
_cell.length_a   1.000
_cell.length_b   1.000
_cell.length_c   1.000
_cell.angle_alpha   90.00
_cell.angle_beta   90.00
_cell.angle_gamma   90.00
#
_symmetry.space_group_name_H-M   'P 1'
#
loop_
_entity.id
_entity.type
_entity.pdbx_description
1 polymer ?
#
loop_
_entity_poly.entity_id
_entity_poly.type
_entity_poly.pdbx_seq_one_letter_code
_entity_poly.pdbx_strand_id
1 'polypeptide(L)'
;MQMKYAISFFSVVGLYCVITFSSYAQNNALKIQPNGNVGIGTETPTEKLEVEGNLKVNGRIMDKAGLVMPAGTILPYAGSVAPAGWLLCNGASYAKNGDQKDLYTIIGTMYGSDGDKFRVPDLRGSFVMGAVSGDANDSLGKRGSADVHTHSVIIPPKTFSTTSAGNHSHKFPAKWYFRSLKDAGWLDEKRNGIDTYDRIENQTTQEAGAHTHEVTVELPAGTTNNSSGKNRPQWIALNYIIKY
;
A
#
# COMPACT_ATOMS: atom_id res chain seq x y z
N MET A 1 -28.02 59.35 -21.65
CA MET A 1 -29.40 58.92 -21.34
C MET A 1 -29.35 58.16 -20.01
N GLN A 2 -29.63 58.84 -18.90
CA GLN A 2 -29.57 58.26 -17.55
C GLN A 2 -30.96 57.73 -17.20
N MET A 3 -31.14 56.41 -17.18
CA MET A 3 -32.37 55.80 -16.67
C MET A 3 -32.35 55.90 -15.14
N LYS A 4 -33.21 56.76 -14.60
CA LYS A 4 -33.53 56.79 -13.17
C LYS A 4 -34.54 55.67 -12.91
N TYR A 5 -34.13 54.64 -12.18
CA TYR A 5 -35.05 53.63 -11.66
C TYR A 5 -35.79 54.23 -10.45
N ALA A 6 -37.09 54.50 -10.61
CA ALA A 6 -37.93 55.01 -9.53
C ALA A 6 -38.65 53.85 -8.82
N ILE A 7 -38.44 53.72 -7.52
CA ILE A 7 -39.26 52.87 -6.63
C ILE A 7 -40.48 53.72 -6.25
N SER A 8 -41.64 53.45 -6.84
CA SER A 8 -42.88 54.16 -6.51
C SER A 8 -43.63 53.45 -5.37
N PHE A 9 -43.74 54.10 -4.22
CA PHE A 9 -44.60 53.66 -3.12
C PHE A 9 -46.03 54.14 -3.38
N PHE A 10 -46.95 53.24 -3.70
CA PHE A 10 -48.38 53.53 -3.64
C PHE A 10 -48.91 53.04 -2.28
N SER A 11 -49.24 53.99 -1.41
CA SER A 11 -49.98 53.71 -0.18
C SER A 11 -51.47 53.78 -0.49
N VAL A 12 -52.14 52.63 -0.49
CA VAL A 12 -53.60 52.55 -0.36
C VAL A 12 -53.88 51.82 0.94
N VAL A 13 -54.81 52.38 1.71
CA VAL A 13 -55.16 52.00 3.07
C VAL A 13 -55.52 50.52 3.15
N GLY A 14 -54.76 49.76 3.93
CA GLY A 14 -55.04 48.36 4.26
C GLY A 14 -54.59 47.35 3.20
N LEU A 15 -53.88 46.32 3.68
CA LEU A 15 -53.37 45.15 2.96
C LEU A 15 -51.96 45.33 2.36
N TYR A 16 -51.00 44.66 3.01
CA TYR A 16 -49.61 44.36 2.66
C TYR A 16 -48.95 45.19 1.55
N CYS A 17 -47.87 45.90 1.88
CA CYS A 17 -46.94 46.48 0.92
C CYS A 17 -46.38 45.36 0.02
N VAL A 18 -46.93 45.20 -1.17
CA VAL A 18 -46.37 44.35 -2.22
C VAL A 18 -45.29 45.18 -2.91
N ILE A 19 -44.02 44.92 -2.58
CA ILE A 19 -42.91 45.39 -3.41
C ILE A 19 -43.06 44.68 -4.76
N THR A 20 -43.51 45.41 -5.79
CA THR A 20 -43.63 44.89 -7.14
C THR A 20 -42.27 45.04 -7.82
N PHE A 21 -41.52 43.95 -7.97
CA PHE A 21 -40.31 43.93 -8.78
C PHE A 21 -40.72 43.86 -10.26
N SER A 22 -40.76 44.99 -10.96
CA SER A 22 -40.90 44.98 -12.42
C SER A 22 -39.58 44.56 -13.06
N SER A 23 -39.29 43.27 -13.11
CA SER A 23 -38.14 42.76 -13.88
C SER A 23 -38.52 42.61 -15.35
N TYR A 24 -37.79 43.27 -16.23
CA TYR A 24 -37.84 43.07 -17.70
C TYR A 24 -37.16 41.75 -18.10
N ALA A 25 -37.40 40.65 -17.38
CA ALA A 25 -36.74 39.39 -17.61
C ALA A 25 -37.72 38.25 -17.29
N GLN A 26 -37.79 37.28 -18.22
CA GLN A 26 -38.42 35.93 -18.20
C GLN A 26 -39.35 35.65 -17.01
N ASN A 27 -40.58 35.18 -17.27
CA ASN A 27 -41.70 35.04 -16.31
C ASN A 27 -41.40 34.55 -14.88
N ASN A 28 -40.24 33.94 -14.57
CA ASN A 28 -39.95 33.27 -13.31
C ASN A 28 -38.58 33.68 -12.69
N ALA A 29 -38.06 34.88 -12.97
CA ALA A 29 -36.71 35.28 -12.55
C ALA A 29 -36.50 35.26 -11.02
N LEU A 30 -37.42 35.82 -10.23
CA LEU A 30 -37.39 35.80 -8.77
C LEU A 30 -38.83 35.79 -8.22
N LYS A 31 -39.16 34.78 -7.43
CA LYS A 31 -40.47 34.59 -6.79
C LYS A 31 -40.31 34.61 -5.28
N ILE A 32 -41.18 35.35 -4.58
CA ILE A 32 -41.31 35.27 -3.12
C ILE A 32 -42.76 34.89 -2.82
N GLN A 33 -42.96 33.76 -2.15
CA GLN A 33 -44.28 33.26 -1.76
C GLN A 33 -44.73 33.85 -0.41
N PRO A 34 -46.05 33.91 -0.12
CA PRO A 34 -46.57 34.38 1.16
C PRO A 34 -46.10 33.58 2.38
N ASN A 35 -45.71 32.32 2.20
CA ASN A 35 -45.11 31.47 3.25
C ASN A 35 -43.62 31.80 3.53
N GLY A 36 -43.06 32.78 2.82
CA GLY A 36 -41.67 33.23 2.95
C GLY A 36 -40.65 32.42 2.15
N ASN A 37 -41.07 31.54 1.24
CA ASN A 37 -40.16 30.82 0.35
C ASN A 37 -39.72 31.72 -0.82
N VAL A 38 -38.43 31.66 -1.17
CA VAL A 38 -37.84 32.41 -2.28
C VAL A 38 -37.40 31.45 -3.38
N GLY A 39 -37.91 31.64 -4.59
CA GLY A 39 -37.58 30.86 -5.78
C GLY A 39 -36.84 31.71 -6.82
N ILE A 40 -35.83 31.15 -7.49
CA ILE A 40 -35.16 31.73 -8.67
C ILE A 40 -35.29 30.72 -9.79
N GLY A 41 -35.97 31.07 -10.88
CA GLY A 41 -36.29 30.14 -11.98
C GLY A 41 -37.56 29.30 -11.78
N THR A 42 -38.08 29.21 -10.55
CA THR A 42 -39.27 28.43 -10.17
C THR A 42 -40.39 29.31 -9.60
N GLU A 43 -41.65 29.03 -9.98
CA GLU A 43 -42.85 29.71 -9.45
C GLU A 43 -43.36 29.10 -8.15
N THR A 44 -43.01 27.84 -7.90
CA THR A 44 -43.51 27.05 -6.78
C THR A 44 -42.38 26.50 -5.91
N PRO A 45 -41.53 27.36 -5.30
CA PRO A 45 -40.45 26.91 -4.44
C PRO A 45 -40.98 26.09 -3.26
N THR A 46 -40.43 24.90 -3.10
CA THR A 46 -40.74 23.92 -2.05
C THR A 46 -39.86 24.12 -0.81
N GLU A 47 -38.71 24.76 -0.97
CA GLU A 47 -37.78 25.10 0.10
C GLU A 47 -37.72 26.61 0.37
N LYS A 48 -37.12 26.99 1.51
CA LYS A 48 -36.96 28.41 1.88
C LYS A 48 -36.20 29.21 0.83
N LEU A 49 -35.21 28.58 0.20
CA LEU A 49 -34.51 29.10 -0.97
C LEU A 49 -34.38 27.97 -2.00
N GLU A 50 -34.98 28.14 -3.17
CA GLU A 50 -34.88 27.20 -4.28
C GLU A 50 -34.37 27.92 -5.53
N VAL A 51 -33.34 27.37 -6.17
CA VAL A 51 -32.78 27.90 -7.42
C VAL A 51 -32.85 26.81 -8.46
N GLU A 52 -33.70 27.00 -9.46
CA GLU A 52 -33.77 26.13 -10.63
C GLU A 52 -32.71 26.58 -11.64
N GLY A 53 -31.49 26.10 -11.43
CA GLY A 53 -30.32 26.44 -12.24
C GLY A 53 -29.00 26.33 -11.46
N ASN A 54 -27.97 27.00 -11.97
CA ASN A 54 -26.65 27.03 -11.33
C ASN A 54 -26.55 28.15 -10.30
N LEU A 55 -25.99 27.84 -9.14
CA LEU A 55 -25.61 28.83 -8.13
C LEU A 55 -24.12 29.17 -8.28
N LYS A 56 -23.80 30.43 -8.60
CA LYS A 56 -22.43 30.96 -8.51
C LYS A 56 -22.23 31.66 -7.18
N VAL A 57 -21.29 31.17 -6.37
CA VAL A 57 -20.93 31.75 -5.07
C VAL A 57 -19.48 32.21 -5.13
N ASN A 58 -19.23 33.50 -4.84
CA ASN A 58 -17.86 34.03 -4.72
C ASN A 58 -17.24 33.72 -3.34
N GLY A 59 -18.08 33.45 -2.35
CA GLY A 59 -17.70 32.98 -1.01
C GLY A 59 -17.86 31.47 -0.85
N ARG A 60 -18.00 31.02 0.40
CA ARG A 60 -18.18 29.60 0.74
C ARG A 60 -19.63 29.28 1.08
N ILE A 61 -20.03 28.04 0.88
CA ILE A 61 -21.35 27.52 1.27
C ILE A 61 -21.23 26.93 2.68
N MET A 62 -22.09 27.38 3.58
CA MET A 62 -22.15 26.96 4.98
C MET A 62 -23.49 26.29 5.28
N ASP A 63 -23.49 25.28 6.12
CA ASP A 63 -24.67 24.72 6.77
C ASP A 63 -24.63 24.97 8.29
N LYS A 64 -25.49 24.28 9.06
CA LYS A 64 -25.51 24.41 10.52
C LYS A 64 -24.22 23.93 11.20
N ALA A 65 -23.49 23.00 10.58
CA ALA A 65 -22.26 22.41 11.11
C ALA A 65 -21.00 23.16 10.64
N GLY A 66 -21.09 23.95 9.57
CA GLY A 66 -20.00 24.80 9.10
C GLY A 66 -19.85 24.72 7.59
N LEU A 67 -18.61 24.59 7.10
CA LEU A 67 -18.34 24.49 5.68
C LEU A 67 -18.88 23.18 5.10
N VAL A 68 -19.69 23.27 4.05
CA VAL A 68 -20.21 22.06 3.35
C VAL A 68 -19.08 21.24 2.72
N MET A 69 -18.02 21.92 2.28
CA MET A 69 -16.80 21.29 1.76
C MET A 69 -15.57 22.08 2.24
N PRO A 70 -14.97 21.73 3.39
CA PRO A 70 -13.79 22.42 3.88
C PRO A 70 -12.58 22.19 2.98
N ALA A 71 -11.69 23.18 2.91
CA ALA A 71 -10.40 23.01 2.26
C ALA A 71 -9.62 21.87 2.94
N GLY A 72 -8.79 21.16 2.18
CA GLY A 72 -8.09 19.95 2.65
C GLY A 72 -8.88 18.65 2.49
N THR A 73 -10.17 18.71 2.14
CA THR A 73 -10.95 17.50 1.82
C THR A 73 -10.42 16.83 0.56
N ILE A 74 -10.21 15.52 0.63
CA ILE A 74 -9.70 14.70 -0.50
C ILE A 74 -10.82 13.80 -1.01
N LEU A 75 -11.01 13.75 -2.33
CA LEU A 75 -11.96 12.87 -2.99
C LEU A 75 -11.29 12.08 -4.13
N PRO A 76 -11.71 10.83 -4.37
CA PRO A 76 -11.37 10.13 -5.60
C PRO A 76 -12.06 10.79 -6.80
N TYR A 77 -11.36 10.87 -7.92
CA TYR A 77 -11.77 11.59 -9.12
C TYR A 77 -11.38 10.81 -10.38
N ALA A 78 -12.36 10.60 -11.26
CA ALA A 78 -12.17 9.82 -12.49
C ALA A 78 -11.56 10.62 -13.66
N GLY A 79 -11.49 11.95 -13.56
CA GLY A 79 -10.92 12.81 -14.60
C GLY A 79 -9.40 12.96 -14.47
N SER A 80 -8.75 13.34 -15.58
CA SER A 80 -7.30 13.56 -15.65
C SER A 80 -6.86 14.98 -15.26
N VAL A 81 -7.78 15.95 -15.28
CA VAL A 81 -7.52 17.37 -14.99
C VAL A 81 -8.39 17.82 -13.83
N ALA A 82 -7.80 18.42 -12.80
CA ALA A 82 -8.57 18.92 -11.67
C ALA A 82 -9.48 20.08 -12.09
N PRO A 83 -10.76 20.08 -11.69
CA PRO A 83 -11.66 21.20 -11.95
C PRO A 83 -11.28 22.44 -11.11
N ALA A 84 -11.84 23.60 -11.45
CA ALA A 84 -11.60 24.83 -10.72
C ALA A 84 -11.92 24.68 -9.21
N GLY A 85 -11.04 25.19 -8.35
CA GLY A 85 -11.17 25.04 -6.90
C GLY A 85 -10.71 23.69 -6.36
N TRP A 86 -10.06 22.85 -7.18
CA TRP A 86 -9.44 21.58 -6.79
C TRP A 86 -8.01 21.46 -7.33
N LEU A 87 -7.15 20.74 -6.61
CA LEU A 87 -5.79 20.39 -7.05
C LEU A 87 -5.65 18.86 -7.10
N LEU A 88 -4.81 18.33 -7.99
CA LEU A 88 -4.47 16.90 -8.00
C LEU A 88 -3.53 16.56 -6.83
N CYS A 89 -3.76 15.44 -6.15
CA CYS A 89 -2.88 14.89 -5.13
C CYS A 89 -1.69 14.14 -5.75
N ASN A 90 -0.81 14.87 -6.43
CA ASN A 90 0.34 14.36 -7.19
C ASN A 90 1.71 14.86 -6.65
N GLY A 91 1.74 15.47 -5.47
CA GLY A 91 2.98 16.02 -4.89
C GLY A 91 3.44 17.37 -5.45
N ALA A 92 2.62 18.06 -6.24
CA ALA A 92 2.95 19.37 -6.81
C ALA A 92 3.07 20.48 -5.73
N SER A 93 3.85 21.51 -6.03
CA SER A 93 4.09 22.67 -5.15
C SER A 93 3.19 23.86 -5.53
N TYR A 94 2.58 24.52 -4.54
CA TYR A 94 1.71 25.69 -4.72
C TYR A 94 2.08 26.83 -3.75
N ALA A 95 1.74 28.06 -4.13
CA ALA A 95 2.02 29.24 -3.32
C ALA A 95 1.27 29.18 -1.98
N LYS A 96 1.94 29.58 -0.88
CA LYS A 96 1.32 29.71 0.45
C LYS A 96 0.27 30.84 0.53
N ASN A 97 0.29 31.72 -0.47
CA ASN A 97 -0.58 32.88 -0.62
C ASN A 97 -1.44 32.76 -1.89
N GLY A 98 -2.41 33.65 -2.07
CA GLY A 98 -3.33 33.62 -3.21
C GLY A 98 -4.49 32.66 -2.97
N ASP A 99 -4.98 32.03 -4.04
CA ASP A 99 -6.19 31.22 -3.97
C ASP A 99 -6.02 29.97 -3.09
N GLN A 100 -4.82 29.39 -2.99
CA GLN A 100 -4.54 28.19 -2.19
C GLN A 100 -4.24 28.46 -0.71
N LYS A 101 -4.36 29.72 -0.25
CA LYS A 101 -4.03 30.14 1.13
C LYS A 101 -4.81 29.33 2.18
N ASP A 102 -6.07 29.01 1.90
CA ASP A 102 -6.92 28.30 2.85
C ASP A 102 -6.48 26.85 3.01
N LEU A 103 -6.09 26.20 1.92
CA LEU A 103 -5.46 24.88 1.97
C LEU A 103 -4.14 24.91 2.77
N TYR A 104 -3.28 25.89 2.50
CA TYR A 104 -2.01 26.02 3.22
C TYR A 104 -2.22 26.20 4.73
N THR A 105 -3.25 26.97 5.13
CA THR A 105 -3.58 27.17 6.53
C THR A 105 -3.90 25.85 7.25
N ILE A 106 -4.42 24.86 6.53
CA ILE A 106 -4.84 23.57 7.08
C ILE A 106 -3.71 22.54 7.03
N ILE A 107 -3.06 22.37 5.88
CA ILE A 107 -2.07 21.29 5.70
C ILE A 107 -0.63 21.76 5.95
N GLY A 108 -0.38 23.07 5.96
CA GLY A 108 0.96 23.64 6.12
C GLY A 108 1.95 23.04 5.14
N THR A 109 3.13 22.69 5.65
CA THR A 109 4.19 21.99 4.90
C THR A 109 4.23 20.50 5.23
N MET A 110 3.14 19.92 5.74
CA MET A 110 3.08 18.51 6.19
C MET A 110 3.50 17.53 5.09
N TYR A 111 3.12 17.80 3.84
CA TYR A 111 3.45 16.96 2.68
C TYR A 111 4.70 17.45 1.92
N GLY A 112 5.48 18.34 2.54
CA GLY A 112 6.70 18.91 2.00
C GLY A 112 6.61 20.42 1.77
N SER A 113 7.77 21.03 1.71
CA SER A 113 7.97 22.44 1.35
C SER A 113 8.89 22.55 0.14
N ASP A 114 8.76 23.67 -0.57
CA ASP A 114 9.60 24.01 -1.72
C ASP A 114 9.79 25.53 -1.71
N GLY A 115 10.73 25.99 -0.87
CA GLY A 115 10.91 27.41 -0.55
C GLY A 115 9.64 28.07 0.00
N ASP A 116 9.11 29.04 -0.75
CA ASP A 116 7.89 29.78 -0.43
C ASP A 116 6.60 29.05 -0.81
N LYS A 117 6.71 27.80 -1.28
CA LYS A 117 5.58 26.96 -1.65
C LYS A 117 5.40 25.80 -0.66
N PHE A 118 4.17 25.31 -0.58
CA PHE A 118 3.83 24.06 0.11
C PHE A 118 3.46 22.99 -0.91
N ARG A 119 3.55 21.72 -0.53
CA ARG A 119 3.20 20.60 -1.41
C ARG A 119 1.85 20.01 -1.02
N VAL A 120 1.10 19.58 -2.03
CA VAL A 120 -0.06 18.71 -1.83
C VAL A 120 0.40 17.25 -1.62
N PRO A 121 -0.43 16.38 -1.03
CA PRO A 121 -0.12 14.95 -0.92
C PRO A 121 0.22 14.32 -2.28
N ASP A 122 1.08 13.31 -2.29
CA ASP A 122 1.29 12.44 -3.46
C ASP A 122 0.67 11.06 -3.21
N LEU A 123 -0.53 10.86 -3.72
CA LEU A 123 -1.31 9.63 -3.55
C LEU A 123 -1.15 8.65 -4.72
N ARG A 124 -0.29 8.96 -5.71
CA ARG A 124 -0.09 8.09 -6.86
C ARG A 124 0.55 6.78 -6.43
N GLY A 125 -0.09 5.67 -6.80
CA GLY A 125 0.37 4.32 -6.46
C GLY A 125 0.25 3.97 -4.97
N SER A 126 -0.31 4.85 -4.15
CA SER A 126 -0.49 4.67 -2.71
C SER A 126 -1.89 4.12 -2.41
N PHE A 127 -2.00 3.31 -1.36
CA PHE A 127 -3.28 3.04 -0.71
C PHE A 127 -3.49 4.07 0.40
N VAL A 128 -4.71 4.59 0.50
CA VAL A 128 -5.08 5.51 1.59
C VAL A 128 -5.55 4.68 2.78
N MET A 129 -5.03 5.00 3.96
CA MET A 129 -5.48 4.42 5.23
C MET A 129 -5.87 5.54 6.20
N GLY A 130 -6.64 5.18 7.23
CA GLY A 130 -6.91 6.09 8.33
C GLY A 130 -5.66 6.34 9.16
N ALA A 131 -5.36 7.61 9.45
CA ALA A 131 -4.26 7.95 10.34
C ALA A 131 -4.57 7.53 11.77
N VAL A 132 -3.58 6.97 12.45
CA VAL A 132 -3.66 6.57 13.86
C VAL A 132 -3.00 7.63 14.72
N SER A 133 -3.77 8.19 15.66
CA SER A 133 -3.25 9.21 16.59
C SER A 133 -2.21 8.59 17.52
N GLY A 134 -1.02 9.16 17.57
CA GLY A 134 0.07 8.73 18.45
C GLY A 134 0.96 7.62 17.88
N ASP A 135 0.68 7.11 16.68
CA ASP A 135 1.54 6.12 16.02
C ASP A 135 2.67 6.80 15.22
N ALA A 136 3.90 6.30 15.36
CA ALA A 136 5.06 6.89 14.69
C ALA A 136 5.10 6.60 13.17
N ASN A 137 4.51 5.47 12.76
CA ASN A 137 4.52 4.97 11.39
C ASN A 137 3.23 5.34 10.65
N ASP A 138 2.10 5.34 11.35
CA ASP A 138 0.76 5.52 10.78
C ASP A 138 0.11 6.86 11.16
N SER A 139 0.89 7.84 11.60
CA SER A 139 0.41 9.19 11.89
C SER A 139 0.05 9.96 10.61
N LEU A 140 -0.77 11.02 10.79
CA LEU A 140 -1.21 11.87 9.70
C LEU A 140 -0.02 12.45 8.91
N GLY A 141 -0.09 12.34 7.58
CA GLY A 141 0.94 12.84 6.67
C GLY A 141 2.15 11.92 6.50
N LYS A 142 2.24 10.80 7.24
CA LYS A 142 3.28 9.79 7.03
C LYS A 142 2.98 8.97 5.78
N ARG A 143 4.05 8.55 5.11
CA ARG A 143 4.00 7.69 3.94
C ARG A 143 4.72 6.38 4.28
N GLY A 144 3.96 5.29 4.31
CA GLY A 144 4.53 3.95 4.40
C GLY A 144 5.35 3.60 3.16
N SER A 145 6.29 2.68 3.32
CA SER A 145 6.96 2.03 2.19
C SER A 145 6.13 0.89 1.65
N ALA A 146 6.43 0.41 0.43
CA ALA A 146 5.88 -0.85 -0.03
C ALA A 146 6.26 -1.93 1.01
N ASP A 147 5.28 -2.69 1.46
CA ASP A 147 5.42 -3.78 2.42
C ASP A 147 6.28 -4.89 1.79
N VAL A 148 7.60 -4.71 1.80
CA VAL A 148 8.56 -5.78 1.57
C VAL A 148 8.70 -6.49 2.91
N HIS A 149 7.75 -7.35 3.23
CA HIS A 149 7.91 -8.26 4.36
C HIS A 149 8.50 -9.56 3.85
N THR A 150 9.60 -9.99 4.48
CA THR A 150 10.20 -11.29 4.22
C THR A 150 9.52 -12.33 5.09
N HIS A 151 8.95 -13.37 4.49
CA HIS A 151 8.54 -14.55 5.23
C HIS A 151 9.78 -15.41 5.51
N SER A 152 10.21 -15.50 6.76
CA SER A 152 11.18 -16.51 7.18
C SER A 152 10.47 -17.81 7.49
N VAL A 153 10.50 -18.76 6.55
CA VAL A 153 10.01 -20.12 6.80
C VAL A 153 11.16 -20.93 7.40
N ILE A 154 11.05 -21.23 8.70
CA ILE A 154 11.98 -22.16 9.37
C ILE A 154 11.57 -23.57 8.97
N ILE A 155 12.44 -24.28 8.24
CA ILE A 155 12.22 -25.70 7.93
C ILE A 155 12.49 -26.50 9.21
N PRO A 156 11.53 -27.30 9.73
CA PRO A 156 11.74 -28.11 10.92
C PRO A 156 12.87 -29.14 10.70
N PRO A 157 13.60 -29.56 11.75
CA PRO A 157 14.67 -30.54 11.63
C PRO A 157 14.17 -31.81 10.94
N LYS A 158 14.78 -32.17 9.81
CA LYS A 158 14.47 -33.41 9.08
C LYS A 158 15.61 -34.40 9.29
N THR A 159 15.30 -35.57 9.84
CA THR A 159 16.25 -36.68 9.91
C THR A 159 16.18 -37.49 8.61
N PHE A 160 17.35 -37.76 8.02
CA PHE A 160 17.48 -38.64 6.86
C PHE A 160 18.30 -39.86 7.29
N SER A 161 17.81 -41.05 6.98
CA SER A 161 18.52 -42.30 7.21
C SER A 161 18.90 -42.93 5.87
N THR A 162 20.11 -43.46 5.79
CA THR A 162 20.53 -44.33 4.68
C THR A 162 20.53 -45.77 5.17
N THR A 163 20.06 -46.71 4.34
CA THR A 163 20.10 -48.15 4.64
C THR A 163 21.36 -48.84 4.11
N SER A 164 22.26 -48.08 3.47
CA SER A 164 23.48 -48.57 2.87
C SER A 164 24.68 -47.82 3.43
N ALA A 165 25.70 -48.56 3.88
CA ALA A 165 26.98 -48.04 4.35
C ALA A 165 27.86 -47.46 3.22
N GLY A 166 27.32 -47.32 1.99
CA GLY A 166 28.07 -46.88 0.83
C GLY A 166 29.14 -47.88 0.37
N ASN A 167 29.80 -47.57 -0.75
CA ASN A 167 30.89 -48.38 -1.25
C ASN A 167 32.14 -48.15 -0.40
N HIS A 168 32.68 -49.21 0.19
CA HIS A 168 33.93 -49.15 0.93
C HIS A 168 34.81 -50.36 0.59
N SER A 169 36.12 -50.18 0.73
CA SER A 169 37.11 -51.24 0.47
C SER A 169 38.05 -51.38 1.65
N HIS A 170 38.26 -52.62 2.08
CA HIS A 170 39.31 -52.95 3.04
C HIS A 170 40.57 -53.37 2.31
N LYS A 171 41.74 -52.95 2.81
CA LYS A 171 43.04 -53.40 2.30
C LYS A 171 43.79 -54.15 3.39
N PHE A 172 44.28 -55.33 3.05
CA PHE A 172 45.26 -56.04 3.86
C PHE A 172 46.66 -55.51 3.53
N PRO A 173 47.55 -55.33 4.53
CA PRO A 173 48.93 -54.95 4.23
C PRO A 173 49.62 -56.07 3.45
N ALA A 174 50.36 -55.69 2.41
CA ALA A 174 50.89 -56.63 1.41
C ALA A 174 51.97 -57.60 1.93
N LYS A 175 52.54 -57.37 3.12
CA LYS A 175 53.62 -58.21 3.67
C LYS A 175 53.52 -58.27 5.19
N TRP A 176 52.87 -59.31 5.69
CA TRP A 176 52.97 -59.68 7.10
C TRP A 176 54.36 -60.31 7.27
N TYR A 177 55.19 -59.68 8.10
CA TYR A 177 56.61 -59.91 8.28
C TYR A 177 57.05 -61.39 8.19
N PHE A 178 58.15 -61.65 7.49
CA PHE A 178 58.78 -62.97 7.42
C PHE A 178 59.22 -63.42 8.82
N ARG A 179 58.55 -64.42 9.41
CA ARG A 179 59.18 -65.21 10.47
C ARG A 179 59.98 -66.33 9.82
N SER A 180 61.29 -66.12 9.70
CA SER A 180 62.23 -67.21 9.44
C SER A 180 62.28 -68.08 10.69
N LEU A 181 61.63 -69.25 10.68
CA LEU A 181 61.82 -70.27 11.71
C LEU A 181 63.21 -70.89 11.50
N LYS A 182 64.25 -70.20 11.97
CA LYS A 182 65.63 -70.61 11.70
C LYS A 182 66.07 -71.88 12.45
N ASP A 183 65.22 -72.45 13.30
CA ASP A 183 65.55 -73.63 14.13
C ASP A 183 64.58 -74.82 13.96
N ALA A 184 63.78 -74.87 12.91
CA ALA A 184 63.02 -76.08 12.57
C ALA A 184 63.71 -76.79 11.40
N GLY A 185 64.52 -77.79 11.72
CA GLY A 185 65.24 -78.59 10.73
C GLY A 185 64.34 -79.19 9.65
N TRP A 186 64.90 -79.30 8.46
CA TRP A 186 64.47 -80.17 7.36
C TRP A 186 63.15 -79.87 6.63
N LEU A 187 62.75 -78.61 6.42
CA LEU A 187 61.85 -78.26 5.32
C LEU A 187 62.24 -76.91 4.68
N ASP A 188 62.89 -76.96 3.51
CA ASP A 188 63.04 -75.82 2.58
C ASP A 188 61.72 -75.58 1.86
N GLU A 189 60.72 -75.11 2.59
CA GLU A 189 59.49 -74.62 1.99
C GLU A 189 59.24 -73.20 2.47
N LYS A 190 59.61 -72.25 1.61
CA LYS A 190 59.08 -70.89 1.65
C LYS A 190 57.57 -70.94 1.46
N ARG A 191 56.83 -71.24 2.52
CA ARG A 191 55.37 -71.15 2.52
C ARG A 191 54.97 -69.69 2.72
N ASN A 192 54.58 -69.05 1.63
CA ASN A 192 53.87 -67.77 1.67
C ASN A 192 52.37 -68.10 1.74
N GLY A 193 51.78 -68.02 2.93
CA GLY A 193 50.34 -68.22 3.08
C GLY A 193 49.86 -67.76 4.45
N ILE A 194 48.64 -67.24 4.51
CA ILE A 194 47.81 -67.32 5.71
C ILE A 194 47.62 -68.81 5.95
N ASP A 195 48.45 -69.40 6.80
CA ASP A 195 48.36 -70.82 7.13
C ASP A 195 47.18 -71.00 8.08
N THR A 196 46.03 -71.37 7.52
CA THR A 196 44.94 -71.97 8.27
C THR A 196 44.77 -73.40 7.80
N TYR A 197 45.68 -74.27 8.23
CA TYR A 197 45.50 -75.72 8.13
C TYR A 197 44.16 -76.10 8.82
N ASP A 198 43.20 -76.59 8.04
CA ASP A 198 41.90 -77.18 8.42
C ASP A 198 40.96 -76.40 9.36
N ARG A 199 41.17 -75.10 9.55
CA ARG A 199 40.21 -74.23 10.25
C ARG A 199 39.90 -72.99 9.43
N ILE A 200 38.75 -73.01 8.76
CA ILE A 200 38.12 -71.81 8.22
C ILE A 200 37.58 -71.01 9.42
N GLU A 201 38.43 -70.20 10.04
CA GLU A 201 37.99 -69.21 11.02
C GLU A 201 37.61 -67.94 10.28
N ASN A 202 36.43 -67.38 10.60
CA ASN A 202 35.99 -66.10 10.05
C ASN A 202 37.02 -65.02 10.41
N GLN A 203 37.71 -64.48 9.41
CA GLN A 203 38.66 -63.38 9.58
C GLN A 203 37.89 -62.07 9.56
N THR A 204 37.77 -61.40 10.71
CA THR A 204 37.17 -60.08 10.82
C THR A 204 38.24 -59.02 10.54
N THR A 205 38.01 -58.11 9.60
CA THR A 205 38.86 -56.90 9.48
C THR A 205 38.76 -56.08 10.76
N GLN A 206 39.78 -55.30 11.08
CA GLN A 206 39.67 -54.31 12.15
C GLN A 206 38.45 -53.41 11.92
N GLU A 207 37.80 -52.99 13.01
CA GLU A 207 36.62 -52.13 12.95
C GLU A 207 36.93 -50.94 12.02
N ALA A 208 36.00 -50.56 11.14
CA ALA A 208 36.23 -49.48 10.16
C ALA A 208 36.54 -48.11 10.80
N GLY A 209 36.61 -48.06 12.13
CA GLY A 209 36.68 -46.87 12.95
C GLY A 209 35.36 -46.11 12.89
N ALA A 210 35.22 -45.13 13.78
CA ALA A 210 34.18 -44.14 13.66
C ALA A 210 34.37 -43.41 12.32
N HIS A 211 33.40 -43.53 11.42
CA HIS A 211 33.37 -42.78 10.17
C HIS A 211 32.02 -42.12 9.97
N THR A 212 32.00 -41.09 9.13
CA THR A 212 30.82 -40.26 8.88
C THR A 212 30.39 -40.42 7.44
N HIS A 213 29.09 -40.65 7.22
CA HIS A 213 28.49 -40.48 5.90
C HIS A 213 28.06 -39.03 5.72
N GLU A 214 28.50 -38.42 4.62
CA GLU A 214 27.98 -37.13 4.19
C GLU A 214 26.83 -37.38 3.22
N VAL A 215 25.61 -37.03 3.64
CA VAL A 215 24.40 -37.12 2.82
C VAL A 215 24.00 -35.70 2.44
N THR A 216 24.26 -35.31 1.21
CA THR A 216 23.81 -34.02 0.68
C THR A 216 22.35 -34.16 0.22
N VAL A 217 21.42 -33.54 0.95
CA VAL A 217 20.03 -33.41 0.50
C VAL A 217 19.83 -31.99 -0.03
N GLU A 218 19.70 -31.87 -1.35
CA GLU A 218 19.28 -30.63 -1.97
C GLU A 218 17.76 -30.55 -1.85
N LEU A 219 17.26 -29.83 -0.84
CA LEU A 219 15.84 -29.49 -0.79
C LEU A 219 15.61 -28.37 -1.80
N PRO A 220 14.75 -28.57 -2.83
CA PRO A 220 14.42 -27.48 -3.73
C PRO A 220 13.85 -26.34 -2.89
N ALA A 221 14.40 -25.14 -3.06
CA ALA A 221 13.87 -23.97 -2.39
C ALA A 221 12.37 -23.89 -2.71
N GLY A 222 11.53 -23.92 -1.68
CA GLY A 222 10.13 -23.56 -1.79
C GLY A 222 10.03 -22.06 -2.01
N THR A 223 10.53 -21.57 -3.14
CA THR A 223 10.22 -20.22 -3.58
C THR A 223 8.75 -20.28 -3.96
N THR A 224 7.89 -19.61 -3.19
CA THR A 224 6.76 -18.97 -3.85
C THR A 224 7.42 -18.10 -4.91
N ASN A 225 7.38 -18.55 -6.16
CA ASN A 225 7.96 -17.81 -7.28
C ASN A 225 7.58 -16.36 -7.04
N ASN A 226 8.55 -15.44 -7.00
CA ASN A 226 8.30 -14.02 -6.79
C ASN A 226 7.13 -13.66 -7.70
N SER A 227 5.93 -13.59 -7.11
CA SER A 227 4.74 -13.46 -7.92
C SER A 227 4.78 -12.01 -8.32
N SER A 228 5.36 -11.76 -9.49
CA SER A 228 5.35 -10.45 -10.14
C SER A 228 3.92 -9.96 -10.40
N GLY A 229 2.92 -10.81 -10.13
CA GLY A 229 1.53 -10.43 -9.97
C GLY A 229 1.30 -9.67 -8.66
N LYS A 230 0.71 -8.48 -8.80
CA LYS A 230 0.22 -7.70 -7.65
C LYS A 230 -0.78 -8.57 -6.89
N ASN A 231 -0.52 -8.90 -5.62
CA ASN A 231 -1.47 -9.60 -4.72
C ASN A 231 -2.65 -8.69 -4.29
N ARG A 232 -3.06 -7.77 -5.17
CA ARG A 232 -4.12 -6.80 -4.93
C ARG A 232 -5.39 -7.41 -5.54
N PRO A 233 -6.52 -7.47 -4.81
CA PRO A 233 -7.83 -7.77 -5.40
C PRO A 233 -8.13 -6.85 -6.60
N GLN A 234 -9.13 -7.19 -7.43
CA GLN A 234 -9.53 -6.33 -8.56
C GLN A 234 -9.61 -4.86 -8.14
N TRP A 235 -8.90 -4.00 -8.87
CA TRP A 235 -8.70 -2.60 -8.50
C TRP A 235 -8.89 -1.68 -9.71
N ILE A 236 -9.42 -0.48 -9.46
CA ILE A 236 -9.50 0.62 -10.42
C ILE A 236 -8.64 1.78 -9.91
N ALA A 237 -7.88 2.39 -10.81
CA ALA A 237 -7.09 3.57 -10.50
C ALA A 237 -7.92 4.83 -10.73
N LEU A 238 -8.10 5.64 -9.69
CA LEU A 238 -8.66 6.97 -9.79
C LEU A 238 -7.59 7.99 -9.38
N ASN A 239 -7.68 9.20 -9.92
CA ASN A 239 -6.94 10.31 -9.37
C ASN A 239 -7.53 10.69 -8.01
N TYR A 240 -6.75 11.36 -7.19
CA TYR A 240 -7.28 12.03 -6.01
C TYR A 240 -7.15 13.53 -6.20
N ILE A 241 -8.18 14.27 -5.80
CA ILE A 241 -8.20 15.73 -5.80
C ILE A 241 -8.42 16.25 -4.38
N ILE A 242 -7.82 17.40 -4.08
CA ILE A 242 -7.92 18.09 -2.80
C ILE A 242 -8.56 19.47 -3.00
N LYS A 243 -9.52 19.79 -2.13
CA LYS A 243 -10.18 21.10 -2.11
C LYS A 243 -9.21 22.15 -1.60
N TYR A 244 -9.09 23.29 -2.29
CA TYR A 244 -8.32 24.44 -1.81
C TYR A 244 -9.20 25.66 -1.57
#